data_AF-A0A496TG83-F1
#
_entry.id   AF-A0A496TG83-F1
#
_cell.length_a   1.000
_cell.length_b   1.000
_cell.length_c   1.000
_cell.angle_alpha   90.00
_cell.angle_beta   90.00
_cell.angle_gamma   90.00
#
_symmetry.space_group_name_H-M   'P 1'
#
loop_
_entity.id
_entity.type
_entity.pdbx_description
1 polymer ?
#
loop_
_entity_poly.entity_id
_entity_poly.type
_entity_poly.pdbx_seq_one_letter_code
_entity_poly.pdbx_strand_id
1 'polypeptide(L)'
;MRCPFTYSNGRKCKGYIRKIKLIKVNLEIELSEDGKITDIFCIPSDYHVHLYCSEKGNHAGFARRDSEQMKCWWNPSLTELWEQINKE
;
A
#
# COMPACT_ATOMS: atom_id res chain seq x y z
N MET A 1 -7.90 0.35 8.56
CA MET A 1 -7.48 1.76 8.33
C MET A 1 -8.50 2.55 7.51
N ARG A 2 -8.92 3.74 7.98
CA ARG A 2 -9.80 4.66 7.23
C ARG A 2 -9.10 5.23 6.00
N CYS A 3 -9.82 5.47 4.91
CA CYS A 3 -9.23 6.09 3.72
C CYS A 3 -8.72 7.51 4.03
N PRO A 4 -7.45 7.83 3.74
CA PRO A 4 -6.87 9.14 4.04
C PRO A 4 -7.33 10.24 3.08
N PHE A 5 -7.98 9.88 1.96
CA PHE A 5 -8.35 10.83 0.92
C PHE A 5 -9.35 11.89 1.41
N THR A 6 -9.01 13.15 1.16
CA THR A 6 -9.88 14.30 1.40
C THR A 6 -10.22 14.95 0.06
N TYR A 7 -11.53 15.10 -0.21
CA TYR A 7 -12.03 15.76 -1.41
C TYR A 7 -11.68 17.25 -1.40
N SER A 8 -11.70 17.90 -2.57
CA SER A 8 -11.39 19.34 -2.71
C SER A 8 -12.28 20.26 -1.86
N ASN A 9 -13.50 19.82 -1.53
CA ASN A 9 -14.42 20.52 -0.65
C ASN A 9 -14.18 20.25 0.85
N GLY A 10 -13.05 19.67 1.21
CA GLY A 10 -12.67 19.36 2.60
C GLY A 10 -13.39 18.14 3.20
N ARG A 11 -14.33 17.50 2.49
CA ARG A 11 -14.99 16.29 3.00
C ARG A 11 -14.00 15.13 3.01
N LYS A 12 -13.91 14.40 4.13
CA LYS A 12 -13.14 13.15 4.23
C LYS A 12 -13.87 12.02 3.50
N CYS A 13 -13.12 11.14 2.83
CA CYS A 13 -13.68 9.89 2.33
C CYS A 13 -14.26 9.07 3.49
N LYS A 14 -15.40 8.42 3.24
CA LYS A 14 -16.07 7.55 4.22
C LYS A 14 -15.60 6.10 4.14
N GLY A 15 -14.87 5.73 3.09
CA GLY A 15 -14.36 4.39 2.89
C GLY A 15 -13.18 4.03 3.79
N TYR A 16 -12.72 2.80 3.63
CA TYR A 16 -11.53 2.25 4.27
C TYR A 16 -10.56 1.71 3.22
N ILE A 17 -9.28 1.55 3.58
CA ILE A 17 -8.30 0.93 2.70
C ILE A 17 -8.57 -0.57 2.64
N ARG A 18 -8.89 -1.09 1.44
CA ARG A 18 -9.17 -2.51 1.19
C ARG A 18 -8.03 -3.25 0.50
N LYS A 19 -7.08 -2.53 -0.10
CA LYS A 19 -5.93 -3.11 -0.78
C LYS A 19 -4.74 -2.16 -0.74
N ILE A 20 -3.56 -2.75 -0.61
CA ILE A 20 -2.27 -2.09 -0.72
C ILE A 20 -1.52 -2.72 -1.90
N LYS A 21 -0.83 -1.90 -2.69
CA LYS A 21 0.07 -2.36 -3.74
C LYS A 21 1.45 -1.75 -3.50
N LEU A 22 2.45 -2.61 -3.34
CA LEU A 22 3.85 -2.22 -3.30
C LEU A 22 4.36 -2.05 -4.73
N ILE A 23 5.08 -0.97 -5.00
CA ILE A 23 5.61 -0.63 -6.32
C ILE A 23 7.13 -0.52 -6.22
N LYS A 24 7.85 -1.19 -7.13
CA LYS A 24 9.32 -1.30 -7.14
C LYS A 24 9.90 -1.94 -5.87
N VAL A 25 9.18 -2.91 -5.30
CA VAL A 25 9.67 -3.69 -4.18
C VAL A 25 10.65 -4.76 -4.66
N ASN A 26 11.76 -4.91 -3.95
CA ASN A 26 12.66 -6.04 -4.14
C ASN A 26 12.23 -7.18 -3.22
N LEU A 27 12.09 -8.37 -3.81
CA LEU A 27 11.76 -9.59 -3.09
C LEU A 27 12.89 -10.59 -3.24
N GLU A 28 13.23 -11.25 -2.15
CA GLU A 28 14.04 -12.46 -2.14
C GLU A 28 13.09 -13.63 -1.86
N ILE A 29 13.20 -14.69 -2.67
CA ILE A 29 12.31 -15.85 -2.59
C ILE A 29 13.19 -17.07 -2.40
N GLU A 30 12.96 -17.79 -1.32
CA GLU A 30 13.62 -19.07 -1.08
C GLU A 30 12.78 -20.20 -1.67
N LEU A 31 13.49 -21.14 -2.29
CA LEU A 31 12.90 -22.32 -2.91
C LEU A 31 13.47 -23.58 -2.25
N SER A 32 12.62 -24.58 -2.08
CA SER A 32 13.05 -25.94 -1.76
C SER A 32 13.76 -26.60 -2.96
N GLU A 33 14.39 -27.76 -2.73
CA GLU A 33 15.03 -28.54 -3.79
C GLU A 33 14.08 -28.96 -4.93
N ASP A 34 12.78 -29.11 -4.64
CA ASP A 34 11.73 -29.40 -5.63
C ASP A 34 11.10 -28.12 -6.25
N GLY A 35 11.68 -26.95 -5.99
CA GLY A 35 11.32 -25.68 -6.62
C GLY A 35 10.05 -25.02 -6.06
N LYS A 36 9.57 -25.45 -4.90
CA LYS A 36 8.43 -24.80 -4.22
C LYS A 36 8.91 -23.62 -3.41
N ILE A 37 8.09 -22.57 -3.35
CA ILE A 37 8.35 -21.41 -2.48
C ILE A 37 8.26 -21.86 -1.03
N THR A 38 9.35 -21.68 -0.29
CA THR A 38 9.39 -21.89 1.16
C THR A 38 9.16 -20.58 1.89
N ASP A 39 9.82 -19.51 1.43
CA ASP A 39 9.79 -18.20 2.06
C ASP A 39 9.85 -17.05 1.05
N ILE A 40 9.36 -15.87 1.47
CA ILE A 40 9.41 -14.62 0.70
C ILE A 40 9.81 -13.49 1.65
N PHE A 41 10.94 -12.85 1.36
CA PHE A 41 11.46 -11.71 2.11
C PHE A 41 11.33 -10.44 1.29
N CYS A 42 10.87 -9.37 1.92
CA CYS A 42 10.99 -8.03 1.37
C CYS A 42 12.31 -7.44 1.82
N ILE A 43 13.25 -7.27 0.90
CA ILE A 43 14.54 -6.65 1.22
C ILE A 43 14.42 -5.12 1.15
N PRO A 44 15.22 -4.38 1.95
CA PRO A 44 15.23 -2.92 1.90
C PRO A 44 15.41 -2.40 0.47
N SER A 45 14.48 -1.54 0.04
CA SER A 45 14.46 -0.97 -1.30
C SER A 45 13.68 0.35 -1.31
N ASP A 46 13.95 1.21 -2.29
CA ASP A 46 13.16 2.41 -2.54
C ASP A 46 11.83 2.05 -3.20
N TYR A 47 10.93 1.44 -2.42
CA TYR A 47 9.58 1.13 -2.85
C TYR A 47 8.61 2.26 -2.45
N HIS A 48 7.47 2.31 -3.13
CA HIS A 48 6.36 3.16 -2.69
C HIS A 48 5.07 2.36 -2.67
N VAL A 49 4.13 2.87 -1.88
CA VAL A 49 2.90 2.18 -1.54
C VAL A 49 1.73 2.89 -2.21
N HIS A 50 0.93 2.17 -2.98
CA HIS A 50 -0.34 2.63 -3.51
C HIS A 50 -1.48 2.07 -2.65
N LEU A 51 -2.34 2.97 -2.16
CA LEU A 51 -3.50 2.63 -1.36
C LEU A 51 -4.76 2.56 -2.23
N TYR A 52 -5.63 1.59 -1.95
CA TYR A 52 -6.91 1.41 -2.65
C TYR A 52 -8.07 1.38 -1.64
N CYS A 53 -8.95 2.37 -1.75
CA CYS A 53 -10.18 2.57 -0.99
C CYS A 53 -11.32 1.63 -1.45
N SER A 54 -12.21 1.31 -0.51
CA SER A 54 -13.47 0.58 -0.74
C SER A 54 -14.40 1.30 -1.70
N GLU A 55 -14.49 2.63 -1.63
CA GLU A 55 -15.47 3.42 -2.39
C GLU A 55 -15.02 3.68 -3.83
N LYS A 56 -13.79 4.18 -3.99
CA LYS A 56 -13.29 4.71 -5.28
C LYS A 56 -11.92 4.15 -5.69
N GLY A 57 -11.51 3.01 -5.12
CA GLY A 57 -10.19 2.44 -5.42
C GLY A 57 -9.05 3.38 -5.04
N ASN A 58 -8.10 3.62 -5.94
CA ASN A 58 -6.99 4.57 -5.69
C ASN A 58 -7.41 6.05 -5.78
N HIS A 59 -8.70 6.36 -5.85
CA HIS A 59 -9.22 7.71 -6.08
C HIS A 59 -8.65 8.38 -7.35
N ALA A 60 -8.20 7.60 -8.33
CA ALA A 60 -7.82 8.13 -9.63
C ALA A 60 -9.06 8.67 -10.36
N GLY A 61 -8.95 9.87 -10.95
CA GLY A 61 -10.04 10.51 -11.68
C GLY A 61 -10.47 11.88 -11.17
N PHE A 62 -9.89 12.39 -10.07
CA PHE A 62 -9.97 13.82 -9.74
C PHE A 62 -8.71 14.52 -10.27
N ALA A 63 -8.78 15.04 -11.50
CA ALA A 63 -7.76 15.83 -12.20
C ALA A 63 -6.36 15.21 -12.50
N ARG A 64 -5.94 14.10 -11.88
CA ARG A 64 -4.73 13.34 -12.26
C ARG A 64 -4.94 11.83 -12.10
N ARG A 65 -4.31 11.02 -12.98
CA ARG A 65 -4.13 9.57 -12.75
C ARG A 65 -3.25 9.44 -11.50
N ASP A 66 -3.76 8.75 -10.47
CA ASP A 66 -3.11 8.49 -9.18
C ASP A 66 -2.90 9.72 -8.29
N SER A 67 -3.78 9.90 -7.29
CA SER A 67 -3.63 10.97 -6.29
C SER A 67 -2.43 10.72 -5.37
N GLU A 68 -1.60 11.74 -5.12
CA GLU A 68 -0.50 11.68 -4.16
C GLU A 68 -0.97 11.38 -2.73
N GLN A 69 -2.22 11.74 -2.36
CA GLN A 69 -2.78 11.37 -1.05
C GLN A 69 -2.98 9.85 -0.88
N MET A 70 -3.03 9.13 -2.01
CA MET A 70 -3.15 7.68 -2.06
C MET A 70 -1.81 7.01 -2.36
N LYS A 71 -0.72 7.78 -2.35
CA LYS A 71 0.66 7.30 -2.42
C LYS A 71 1.34 7.59 -1.09
N CYS A 72 2.15 6.65 -0.66
CA CYS A 72 3.07 6.89 0.44
C CYS A 72 4.46 6.43 0.03
N TRP A 73 5.44 7.31 0.20
CA TRP A 73 6.86 6.97 0.11
C TRP A 73 7.22 6.41 1.48
N TRP A 74 7.20 5.09 1.59
CA TRP A 74 7.32 4.38 2.85
C TRP A 74 8.71 3.78 2.92
N ASN A 75 9.56 4.30 3.79
CA ASN A 75 10.88 3.74 4.13
C ASN A 75 10.94 3.26 5.59
N PRO A 76 9.86 2.66 6.12
CA PRO A 76 10.09 1.59 7.09
C PRO A 76 9.76 0.18 6.60
N SER A 77 10.18 -0.82 7.38
CA SER A 77 9.90 -2.23 7.12
C SER A 77 8.40 -2.49 6.99
N LEU A 78 8.01 -3.49 6.19
CA LEU A 78 6.60 -3.92 6.06
C LEU A 78 5.96 -4.27 7.41
N THR A 79 6.76 -4.64 8.40
CA THR A 79 6.34 -4.89 9.78
C THR A 79 5.74 -3.65 10.42
N GLU A 80 6.36 -2.48 10.29
CA GLU A 80 5.80 -1.24 10.83
C GLU A 80 4.51 -0.83 10.12
N LEU A 81 4.44 -1.04 8.80
CA LEU A 81 3.20 -0.82 8.04
C LEU A 81 2.09 -1.76 8.54
N TRP A 82 2.41 -3.03 8.76
CA TRP A 82 1.50 -4.04 9.29
C TRP A 82 1.02 -3.68 10.70
N GLU A 83 1.92 -3.27 11.59
CA GLU A 83 1.58 -2.82 12.94
C GLU A 83 0.68 -1.58 12.91
N GLN A 84 0.93 -0.60 12.03
CA GLN A 84 0.08 0.58 11.91
C GLN A 84 -1.29 0.27 11.31
N ILE A 85 -1.40 -0.73 10.44
CA ILE A 85 -2.69 -1.18 9.90
C ILE A 85 -3.52 -1.90 10.96
N ASN A 86 -2.86 -2.66 11.84
CA ASN A 86 -3.49 -3.56 12.80
C ASN A 86 -3.51 -3.03 14.25
N LYS A 87 -2.95 -1.85 14.52
CA LYS A 87 -3.19 -1.15 15.80
C LYS A 87 -4.63 -0.64 15.83
N GLU A 88 -5.38 -1.16 16.80
CA GLU A 88 -6.74 -0.74 17.17
C GLU A 88 -6.80 0.75 17.55
#